data_AF-A0A8J5UTR6-F1
#
_entry.id   AF-A0A8J5UTR6-F1
#
_cell.length_a   1.000
_cell.length_b   1.000
_cell.length_c   1.000
_cell.angle_alpha   90.00
_cell.angle_beta   90.00
_cell.angle_gamma   90.00
#
_symmetry.space_group_name_H-M   'P 1'
#
loop_
_entity.id
_entity.type
_entity.pdbx_description
1 polymer ?
#
loop_
_entity_poly.entity_id
_entity_poly.type
_entity_poly.pdbx_seq_one_letter_code
_entity_poly.pdbx_strand_id
1 'polypeptide(L)'
;MTPVRTQQFPPDVDTCLVFHEISSRLRDPEWEVRQHALRVLVDVIPTLDEERVDEIMEPVVGELINNLGHLAPAVRKGALDTLRVYLLYSSTRDAIVKNVSLKKKAKKKKEAIV
;
A
#
# COMPACT_ATOMS: atom_id res chain seq x y z
N MET A 1 3.94 22.89 24.19
CA MET A 1 3.77 23.11 22.74
C MET A 1 3.33 21.79 22.13
N THR A 2 2.02 21.56 22.03
CA THR A 2 1.46 20.31 21.50
C THR A 2 1.52 20.35 19.97
N PRO A 3 2.11 19.34 19.29
CA PRO A 3 2.06 19.29 17.84
C PRO A 3 0.60 19.13 17.43
N VAL A 4 0.10 20.09 16.65
CA VAL A 4 -1.23 20.00 16.04
C VAL A 4 -1.14 18.85 15.06
N ARG A 5 -1.74 17.72 15.39
CA ARG A 5 -1.90 16.57 14.50
C ARG A 5 -2.96 16.95 13.47
N THR A 6 -2.60 17.83 12.53
CA THR A 6 -3.38 18.02 11.32
C THR A 6 -3.31 16.69 10.58
N GLN A 7 -4.40 15.94 10.56
CA GLN A 7 -4.53 14.72 9.74
C GLN A 7 -4.62 15.07 8.25
N GLN A 8 -3.81 16.03 7.81
CA GLN A 8 -3.82 16.61 6.48
C GLN A 8 -2.36 16.82 6.08
N PHE A 9 -2.05 16.43 4.85
CA PHE A 9 -0.74 16.72 4.26
C PHE A 9 -0.50 18.23 4.21
N PRO A 10 0.74 18.70 4.45
CA PRO A 10 1.10 20.09 4.20
C PRO A 10 0.80 20.46 2.74
N PRO A 11 0.20 21.64 2.48
CA PRO A 11 -0.21 22.04 1.12
C PRO A 11 0.97 22.26 0.17
N ASP A 12 2.18 22.41 0.69
CA ASP A 12 3.45 22.56 -0.02
C ASP A 12 4.13 21.24 -0.37
N VAL A 13 3.59 20.10 0.10
CA VAL A 13 4.15 18.78 -0.15
C VAL A 13 3.40 18.08 -1.27
N ASP A 14 4.12 17.74 -2.35
CA ASP A 14 3.57 16.91 -3.42
C ASP A 14 3.37 15.47 -2.93
N THR A 15 2.11 15.15 -2.64
CA THR A 15 1.71 13.83 -2.12
C THR A 15 2.02 12.71 -3.12
N CYS A 16 1.97 12.98 -4.43
CA CYS A 16 2.28 11.98 -5.45
C CYS A 16 3.77 11.63 -5.42
N LEU A 17 4.66 12.62 -5.25
CA LEU A 17 6.10 12.39 -5.08
C LEU A 17 6.41 11.61 -3.81
N VAL A 18 5.74 11.92 -2.70
CA VAL A 18 5.91 11.19 -1.44
C VAL A 18 5.54 9.72 -1.60
N PHE A 19 4.41 9.42 -2.25
CA PHE A 19 3.98 8.03 -2.44
C PHE A 19 4.84 7.28 -3.48
N HIS A 20 5.41 7.99 -4.46
CA HIS A 20 6.41 7.42 -5.36
C HIS A 20 7.68 7.00 -4.59
N GLU A 21 8.14 7.85 -3.67
CA GLU A 21 9.30 7.57 -2.83
C GLU A 21 9.03 6.38 -1.88
N ILE A 22 7.83 6.33 -1.29
CA ILE A 22 7.41 5.18 -0.47
C ILE A 22 7.35 3.90 -1.32
N SER A 23 6.85 3.97 -2.56
CA SER A 23 6.86 2.83 -3.50
C SER A 23 8.29 2.34 -3.80
N SER A 24 9.27 3.23 -3.88
CA SER A 24 10.70 2.86 -3.96
C SER A 24 11.14 2.06 -2.72
N ARG A 25 10.78 2.54 -1.52
CA ARG A 25 11.11 1.87 -0.25
C ARG A 25 10.44 0.49 -0.07
N LEU A 26 9.28 0.25 -0.69
CA LEU A 26 8.65 -1.07 -0.70
C LEU A 26 9.40 -2.12 -1.54
N ARG A 27 10.34 -1.67 -2.38
CA ARG A 27 11.22 -2.51 -3.21
C ARG A 27 12.64 -2.62 -2.67
N ASP A 28 12.94 -1.95 -1.56
CA ASP A 28 14.27 -1.93 -0.95
C ASP A 28 14.80 -3.34 -0.66
N PRO A 29 16.06 -3.68 -0.95
CA PRO A 29 16.59 -5.02 -0.64
C PRO A 29 16.37 -5.41 0.82
N GLU A 30 16.40 -4.45 1.74
CA GLU A 30 16.31 -4.70 3.17
C GLU A 30 14.85 -4.76 3.64
N TRP A 31 14.47 -5.91 4.20
CA TRP A 31 13.07 -6.18 4.52
C TRP A 31 12.55 -5.31 5.67
N GLU A 32 13.43 -4.84 6.56
CA GLU A 32 13.14 -3.88 7.61
C GLU A 32 12.70 -2.53 7.04
N VAL A 33 13.34 -2.08 5.95
CA VAL A 33 12.98 -0.84 5.24
C VAL A 33 11.59 -1.00 4.61
N ARG A 34 11.32 -2.14 3.98
CA ARG A 34 9.97 -2.44 3.46
C ARG A 34 8.92 -2.45 4.57
N GLN A 35 9.22 -3.08 5.70
CA GLN A 35 8.32 -3.11 6.86
C GLN A 35 8.04 -1.69 7.37
N HIS A 36 9.06 -0.85 7.46
CA HIS A 36 8.90 0.52 7.90
C HIS A 36 8.02 1.33 6.94
N ALA A 37 8.27 1.23 5.64
CA ALA A 37 7.45 1.88 4.61
C ALA A 37 5.98 1.47 4.67
N LEU A 38 5.69 0.17 4.91
CA LEU A 38 4.33 -0.33 5.12
C LEU A 38 3.66 0.30 6.35
N ARG A 39 4.39 0.45 7.45
CA ARG A 39 3.87 1.09 8.66
C ARG A 39 3.55 2.57 8.43
N VAL A 40 4.42 3.28 7.70
CA VAL A 40 4.17 4.66 7.29
C VAL A 40 2.89 4.76 6.45
N LEU A 41 2.67 3.88 5.48
CA LEU A 41 1.45 3.90 4.66
C LEU A 41 0.17 3.76 5.49
N VAL A 42 0.16 2.87 6.49
CA VAL A 42 -0.98 2.70 7.41
C VAL A 42 -1.35 4.00 8.12
N ASP A 43 -0.36 4.80 8.51
CA ASP A 43 -0.58 6.06 9.24
C ASP A 43 -0.96 7.21 8.30
N VAL A 44 -0.49 7.16 7.04
CA VAL A 44 -0.58 8.27 6.09
C VAL A 44 -1.83 8.16 5.20
N ILE A 45 -2.27 6.96 4.81
CA ILE A 45 -3.48 6.77 3.98
C ILE A 45 -4.72 7.46 4.58
N PRO A 46 -4.99 7.40 5.90
CA PRO A 46 -6.12 8.10 6.51
C PRO A 46 -6.08 9.63 6.41
N THR A 47 -4.94 10.21 6.05
CA THR A 47 -4.77 11.67 5.89
C THR A 47 -4.99 12.15 4.45
N LEU A 48 -5.21 11.20 3.52
CA LEU A 48 -5.52 11.49 2.14
C LEU A 48 -7.00 11.78 1.94
N ASP A 49 -7.29 12.58 0.93
CA ASP A 49 -8.66 12.80 0.46
C ASP A 49 -9.21 11.52 -0.20
N GLU A 50 -10.45 11.16 0.13
CA GLU A 50 -11.13 9.97 -0.40
C GLU A 50 -11.25 10.00 -1.93
N GLU A 51 -11.33 11.19 -2.53
CA GLU A 51 -11.40 11.36 -3.98
C GLU A 51 -10.06 11.11 -4.68
N ARG A 52 -8.95 11.30 -3.96
CA ARG A 52 -7.58 11.24 -4.53
C ARG A 52 -6.79 10.01 -4.08
N VAL A 53 -7.28 9.27 -3.08
CA VAL A 53 -6.57 8.11 -2.51
C VAL A 53 -6.24 7.06 -3.55
N ASP A 54 -7.15 6.80 -4.50
CA ASP A 54 -6.97 5.78 -5.53
C ASP A 54 -5.88 6.19 -6.55
N GLU A 55 -5.83 7.46 -6.94
CA GLU A 55 -4.79 8.00 -7.84
C GLU A 55 -3.41 7.96 -7.17
N ILE A 56 -3.34 8.38 -5.90
CA ILE A 56 -2.09 8.45 -5.13
C ILE A 56 -1.54 7.05 -4.84
N MET A 57 -2.42 6.07 -4.64
CA MET A 57 -2.06 4.69 -4.29
C MET A 57 -1.73 3.82 -5.52
N GLU A 58 -2.07 4.23 -6.74
CA GLU A 58 -1.77 3.49 -7.97
C GLU A 58 -0.32 2.96 -8.03
N PRO A 59 0.75 3.77 -7.84
CA PRO A 59 2.13 3.29 -7.88
C PRO A 59 2.53 2.40 -6.69
N VAL A 60 1.72 2.34 -5.64
CA VAL A 60 2.00 1.61 -4.39
C VAL A 60 1.32 0.24 -4.37
N VAL A 61 0.11 0.12 -4.94
CA VAL A 61 -0.70 -1.10 -4.91
C VAL A 61 0.03 -2.31 -5.51
N GLY A 62 0.78 -2.11 -6.58
CA GLY A 62 1.59 -3.17 -7.19
C GLY A 62 2.59 -3.78 -6.20
N GLU A 63 3.28 -2.92 -5.45
CA GLU A 63 4.30 -3.33 -4.49
C GLU A 63 3.69 -3.90 -3.20
N LEU A 64 2.52 -3.44 -2.77
CA LEU A 64 1.79 -4.07 -1.67
C LEU A 64 1.47 -5.53 -1.99
N ILE A 65 0.97 -5.80 -3.21
CA ILE A 65 0.64 -7.16 -3.65
C ILE A 65 1.90 -8.04 -3.70
N ASN A 66 3.03 -7.50 -4.15
CA ASN A 66 4.31 -8.22 -4.13
C ASN A 66 4.73 -8.59 -2.69
N ASN A 67 4.61 -7.64 -1.76
CA ASN A 67 4.99 -7.83 -0.36
C ASN A 67 4.07 -8.78 0.43
N LEU A 68 2.84 -9.08 -0.05
CA LEU A 68 2.00 -10.14 0.51
C LEU A 68 2.65 -11.54 0.39
N GLY A 69 3.50 -11.74 -0.62
CA GLY A 69 4.22 -12.99 -0.86
C GLY A 69 5.56 -13.10 -0.12
N HIS A 70 5.95 -12.10 0.67
CA HIS A 70 7.27 -12.03 1.29
C HIS A 70 7.49 -13.13 2.34
N LEU A 71 8.72 -13.61 2.51
CA LEU A 71 9.06 -14.68 3.47
C LEU A 71 8.92 -14.23 4.93
N ALA A 72 9.28 -12.98 5.22
CA ALA A 72 9.14 -12.40 6.56
C ALA A 72 7.66 -12.16 6.93
N PRO A 73 7.15 -12.75 8.04
CA PRO A 73 5.76 -12.57 8.45
C PRO A 73 5.38 -11.12 8.74
N ALA A 74 6.30 -10.32 9.26
CA ALA A 74 6.04 -8.93 9.59
C ALA A 74 5.78 -8.06 8.34
N VAL A 75 6.48 -8.33 7.24
CA VAL A 75 6.27 -7.65 5.96
C VAL A 75 4.91 -8.04 5.37
N ARG A 76 4.56 -9.33 5.40
CA ARG A 76 3.24 -9.79 4.94
C ARG A 76 2.10 -9.16 5.74
N LYS A 77 2.25 -9.11 7.07
CA LYS A 77 1.27 -8.48 7.96
C LYS A 77 1.14 -7.00 7.63
N GLY A 78 2.25 -6.28 7.49
CA GLY A 78 2.23 -4.85 7.13
C GLY A 78 1.55 -4.61 5.77
N ALA A 79 1.82 -5.44 4.77
CA ALA A 79 1.18 -5.34 3.46
C ALA A 79 -0.33 -5.59 3.53
N LEU A 80 -0.75 -6.58 4.32
CA LEU A 80 -2.17 -6.88 4.55
C LEU A 80 -2.89 -5.74 5.31
N ASP A 81 -2.26 -5.23 6.37
CA ASP A 81 -2.80 -4.13 7.17
C ASP A 81 -2.93 -2.85 6.32
N THR A 82 -1.92 -2.54 5.51
CA THR A 82 -1.95 -1.41 4.57
C THR A 82 -3.06 -1.57 3.54
N LEU A 83 -3.19 -2.76 2.94
CA LEU A 83 -4.25 -3.03 1.98
C LEU A 83 -5.65 -2.90 2.61
N ARG A 84 -5.80 -3.35 3.86
CA ARG A 84 -7.06 -3.20 4.60
C ARG A 84 -7.40 -1.74 4.82
N VAL A 85 -6.43 -0.93 5.25
CA VAL A 85 -6.61 0.51 5.44
C VAL A 85 -6.98 1.17 4.10
N TYR A 86 -6.22 0.92 3.04
CA TYR A 86 -6.54 1.44 1.71
C TYR A 86 -7.98 1.12 1.27
N LEU A 87 -8.43 -0.13 1.45
CA LEU A 87 -9.80 -0.54 1.11
C LEU A 87 -10.90 0.11 1.97
N LEU A 88 -10.56 0.60 3.17
CA LEU A 88 -11.50 1.34 4.01
C LEU A 88 -11.77 2.74 3.45
N TYR A 89 -10.72 3.40 2.93
CA TYR A 89 -10.78 4.76 2.40
C TYR A 89 -11.03 4.85 0.89
N SER A 90 -10.83 3.75 0.15
CA SER A 90 -11.10 3.70 -1.29
C SER A 90 -12.60 3.58 -1.58
N SER A 91 -13.11 4.51 -2.40
CA SER A 91 -14.46 4.46 -3.00
C SER A 91 -14.63 3.31 -4.00
N THR A 92 -13.52 2.76 -4.49
CA THR A 92 -13.47 1.70 -5.52
C THR A 92 -13.19 0.31 -4.93
N ARG A 93 -13.63 0.08 -3.69
CA ARG A 93 -13.44 -1.17 -2.92
C ARG A 93 -13.72 -2.44 -3.73
N ASP A 94 -14.82 -2.47 -4.47
CA ASP A 94 -15.25 -3.66 -5.23
C ASP A 94 -14.36 -4.00 -6.42
N ALA A 95 -13.74 -3.01 -7.07
CA ALA A 95 -12.82 -3.25 -8.19
C ALA A 95 -11.48 -3.83 -7.71
N ILE A 96 -10.99 -3.36 -6.57
CA ILE A 96 -9.71 -3.81 -5.99
C ILE A 96 -9.84 -5.27 -5.50
N VAL A 97 -10.95 -5.63 -4.85
CA VAL A 97 -11.23 -7.01 -4.41
C VAL A 97 -11.26 -7.99 -5.60
N LYS A 98 -11.83 -7.57 -6.75
CA LYS A 98 -11.79 -8.37 -7.98
C LYS A 98 -10.37 -8.56 -8.50
N ASN A 99 -9.54 -7.52 -8.52
CA ASN A 99 -8.16 -7.60 -9.01
C ASN A 99 -7.26 -8.52 -8.15
N VAL A 100 -7.41 -8.49 -6.83
CA VAL A 100 -6.72 -9.42 -5.91
C VAL A 100 -7.17 -10.87 -6.15
N SER A 101 -8.46 -11.09 -6.39
CA SER A 101 -9.03 -12.42 -6.64
C SER A 101 -8.59 -12.99 -8.00
N LEU A 102 -8.43 -12.15 -9.02
CA LEU A 102 -7.96 -12.54 -10.35
C LEU A 102 -6.47 -12.91 -10.35
N LYS A 103 -5.61 -12.17 -9.62
CA LYS A 103 -4.18 -12.52 -9.49
C LYS A 103 -3.95 -13.87 -8.79
N LYS A 104 -4.78 -14.24 -7.80
CA LYS A 104 -4.74 -15.57 -7.18
C LYS A 104 -5.03 -16.70 -8.17
N LYS A 105 -5.97 -16.52 -9.10
CA LYS A 105 -6.25 -17.50 -10.16
C LYS A 105 -5.09 -17.63 -11.15
N ALA A 106 -4.43 -16.53 -11.49
CA ALA A 106 -3.27 -16.54 -12.39
C ALA A 106 -2.06 -17.27 -11.79
N LYS A 107 -1.82 -17.14 -10.47
CA LYS A 107 -0.74 -17.87 -9.78
C LYS A 107 -1.02 -19.38 -9.70
N LYS A 108 -2.26 -19.78 -9.41
CA LYS A 108 -2.67 -21.19 -9.35
C LYS A 108 -2.61 -21.89 -10.72
N LYS A 109 -2.77 -21.16 -11.82
CA LYS A 109 -2.65 -21.72 -13.18
C LYS A 109 -1.20 -21.95 -13.64
N LYS A 110 -0.21 -21.25 -13.05
CA LYS A 110 1.21 -21.48 -13.34
C LYS A 110 1.81 -22.66 -12.55
N GLU A 111 1.30 -22.94 -11.35
CA GLU A 111 1.74 -24.08 -10.52
C GLU A 111 1.15 -25.44 -10.98
N ALA A 112 0.11 -25.42 -11.82
CA ALA A 112 -0.50 -26.63 -12.38
C ALA A 112 0.08 -27.05 -13.76
N ILE A 113 1.11 -26.34 -14.25
CA ILE A 113 1.75 -26.59 -15.55
C ILE A 113 3.24 -26.96 -15.38
N VAL A 114 3.68 -27.25 -14.14
CA VAL A 114 5.00 -27.84 -13.85
C VAL A 114 4.80 -29.22 -13.27
#